data_AF-A0A9D6XYA5-F1
#
_entry.id   AF-A0A9D6XYA5-F1
#
_cell.length_a   1.000
_cell.length_b   1.000
_cell.length_c   1.000
_cell.angle_alpha   90.00
_cell.angle_beta   90.00
_cell.angle_gamma   90.00
#
_symmetry.space_group_name_H-M   'P 1'
#
loop_
_entity.id
_entity.type
_entity.pdbx_description
1 polymer ?
#
loop_
_entity_poly.entity_id
_entity_poly.type
_entity_poly.pdbx_seq_one_letter_code
_entity_poly.pdbx_strand_id
1 'polypeptide(L)'
;NGIMDTQTMCLEVDKRHFGTATGHHKFKISFSGCPIDCARSREADLGFQGIVEPDLENDLCNACGLCITACEEKALTMVNYLPVRDLSKCIYCGDCIKVCPVDAMKEKRKGWLVRAGGKHGRHPLFSYEVAQFVQDENVYPIIEKSMTWYQANGNGRERIGAAMGRVGLNKYLDEVIKPLGLEVIETAEERKKFKAGGNLYL
;
A
#
# COMPACT_ATOMS: atom_id res chain seq x y z
N ASN A 1 10.55 8.68 -9.55
CA ASN A 1 9.32 7.97 -9.11
C ASN A 1 9.26 7.65 -7.63
N GLY A 2 10.33 7.70 -6.84
CA GLY A 2 10.23 7.45 -5.39
C GLY A 2 9.39 8.53 -4.69
N ILE A 3 8.16 8.19 -4.31
CA ILE A 3 7.20 9.06 -3.61
C ILE A 3 7.58 9.16 -2.13
N MET A 4 7.97 8.02 -1.55
CA MET A 4 8.41 7.90 -0.16
C MET A 4 9.87 7.48 -0.09
N ASP A 5 10.59 7.92 0.95
CA ASP A 5 11.99 7.58 1.18
C ASP A 5 12.13 6.16 1.74
N THR A 6 12.41 5.22 0.84
CA THR A 6 12.61 3.82 1.22
C THR A 6 13.95 3.56 1.89
N GLN A 7 15.00 4.33 1.57
CA GLN A 7 16.34 4.00 2.04
C GLN A 7 16.48 4.33 3.53
N THR A 8 16.06 5.53 3.92
CA THR A 8 16.05 5.93 5.33
C THR A 8 15.14 5.02 6.13
N MET A 9 13.92 4.75 5.65
CA MET A 9 12.97 3.90 6.36
C MET A 9 13.49 2.46 6.53
N CYS A 10 14.09 1.86 5.49
CA CYS A 10 14.73 0.54 5.60
C CYS A 10 15.83 0.52 6.66
N LEU A 11 16.72 1.53 6.68
CA LEU A 11 17.84 1.57 7.63
C LEU A 11 17.34 1.67 9.07
N GLU A 12 16.34 2.51 9.32
CA GLU A 12 15.81 2.69 10.68
C GLU A 12 15.02 1.47 11.16
N VAL A 13 14.22 0.85 10.27
CA VAL A 13 13.49 -0.39 10.59
C VAL A 13 14.46 -1.54 10.84
N ASP A 14 15.53 -1.67 10.06
CA ASP A 14 16.56 -2.68 10.28
C ASP A 14 17.22 -2.51 11.65
N LYS A 15 17.71 -1.31 11.96
CA LYS A 15 18.32 -1.00 13.28
C LYS A 15 17.40 -1.35 14.45
N ARG A 16 16.09 -1.09 14.32
CA ARG A 16 15.12 -1.25 15.41
C ARG A 16 14.62 -2.69 15.57
N HIS A 17 14.47 -3.43 14.46
CA HIS A 17 13.71 -4.68 14.46
C HIS A 17 14.47 -5.89 13.91
N PHE A 18 15.67 -5.72 13.35
CA PHE A 18 16.45 -6.84 12.84
C PHE A 18 16.70 -7.90 13.92
N GLY A 19 16.50 -9.17 13.55
CA GLY A 19 16.69 -10.30 14.46
C GLY A 19 15.60 -10.49 15.52
N THR A 20 14.54 -9.67 15.51
CA THR A 20 13.41 -9.85 16.44
C THR A 20 12.76 -11.21 16.28
N ALA A 21 12.68 -11.98 17.36
CA ALA A 21 12.06 -13.31 17.35
C ALA A 21 10.54 -13.19 17.21
N THR A 22 9.97 -13.85 16.20
CA THR A 22 8.52 -13.85 15.93
C THR A 22 7.78 -15.05 16.51
N GLY A 23 8.48 -15.97 17.18
CA GLY A 23 7.89 -17.19 17.76
C GLY A 23 7.49 -18.28 16.74
N HIS A 24 7.46 -17.96 15.45
CA HIS A 24 7.03 -18.86 14.38
C HIS A 24 8.07 -18.91 13.25
N HIS A 25 7.63 -18.80 11.99
CA HIS A 25 8.54 -18.70 10.85
C HIS A 25 9.03 -17.26 10.63
N LYS A 26 10.04 -17.10 9.76
CA LYS A 26 10.58 -15.81 9.28
C LYS A 26 9.51 -14.75 9.00
N PHE A 27 9.85 -13.51 9.32
CA PHE A 27 9.06 -12.32 9.04
C PHE A 27 9.93 -11.33 8.27
N LYS A 28 9.42 -10.85 7.13
CA LYS A 28 10.14 -9.99 6.20
C LYS A 28 9.35 -8.73 5.94
N ILE A 29 10.05 -7.60 6.02
CA ILE A 29 9.52 -6.28 5.73
C ILE A 29 10.12 -5.81 4.40
N SER A 30 9.32 -5.16 3.55
CA SER A 30 9.79 -4.58 2.29
C SER A 30 9.22 -3.18 2.09
N PHE A 31 10.03 -2.29 1.53
CA PHE A 31 9.67 -0.91 1.19
C PHE A 31 9.86 -0.69 -0.31
N SER A 32 8.81 -0.22 -0.99
CA SER A 32 8.88 0.24 -2.37
C SER A 32 8.40 1.67 -2.48
N GLY A 33 9.17 2.54 -3.14
CA GLY A 33 8.90 3.98 -3.11
C GLY A 33 7.70 4.41 -3.94
N CYS A 34 7.12 3.56 -4.77
CA CYS A 34 6.01 3.92 -5.67
C CYS A 34 5.17 2.71 -6.13
N PRO A 35 4.04 2.92 -6.83
CA PRO A 35 3.16 1.83 -7.26
C PRO A 35 3.76 0.78 -8.20
N ILE A 36 4.90 1.05 -8.84
CA ILE A 36 5.62 0.06 -9.67
C ILE A 36 6.07 -1.17 -8.84
N ASP A 37 6.24 -0.99 -7.52
CA ASP A 37 6.56 -2.08 -6.58
C ASP A 37 7.85 -2.87 -6.87
N CYS A 38 8.92 -2.21 -7.32
CA CYS A 38 10.18 -2.88 -7.69
C CYS A 38 10.77 -3.77 -6.57
N ALA A 39 10.48 -3.44 -5.30
CA ALA A 39 10.94 -4.18 -4.13
C ALA A 39 10.00 -5.33 -3.71
N ARG A 40 8.96 -5.61 -4.51
CA ARG A 40 8.00 -6.70 -4.29
C ARG A 40 7.35 -6.64 -2.91
N SER A 41 6.89 -5.46 -2.49
CA SER A 41 6.22 -5.28 -1.19
C SER A 41 5.00 -6.20 -1.04
N ARG A 42 4.35 -6.56 -2.15
CA ARG A 42 3.23 -7.51 -2.18
C ARG A 42 3.57 -8.95 -1.81
N GLU A 43 4.85 -9.33 -1.90
CA GLU A 43 5.33 -10.69 -1.63
C GLU A 43 6.03 -10.80 -0.27
N ALA A 44 6.08 -9.70 0.49
CA ALA A 44 6.62 -9.64 1.83
C ALA A 44 5.55 -9.94 2.89
N ASP A 45 5.98 -10.38 4.09
CA ASP A 45 5.05 -10.59 5.21
C ASP A 45 4.35 -9.28 5.58
N LEU A 46 5.11 -8.17 5.54
CA LEU A 46 4.63 -6.81 5.69
C LEU A 46 5.32 -5.93 4.65
N GLY A 47 4.55 -5.22 3.84
CA GLY A 47 5.02 -4.40 2.75
C GLY A 47 4.53 -2.96 2.88
N PHE A 48 5.37 -2.02 2.52
CA PHE A 48 5.05 -0.59 2.47
C PHE A 48 5.33 -0.09 1.06
N GLN A 49 4.32 0.48 0.41
CA GLN A 49 4.43 1.03 -0.94
C GLN A 49 4.08 2.52 -0.93
N GLY A 50 4.97 3.38 -1.42
CA GLY A 50 4.70 4.80 -1.55
C GLY A 50 3.56 5.07 -2.53
N ILE A 51 2.63 5.92 -2.13
CA ILE A 51 1.49 6.39 -2.92
C ILE A 51 1.29 7.90 -2.73
N VAL A 52 0.75 8.56 -3.74
CA VAL A 52 0.43 10.00 -3.71
C VAL A 52 -0.99 10.22 -4.20
N GLU A 53 -1.76 11.07 -3.52
CA GLU A 53 -3.10 11.48 -3.94
C GLU A 53 -3.00 12.71 -4.84
N PRO A 54 -3.26 12.60 -6.16
CA PRO A 54 -3.43 13.76 -7.00
C PRO A 54 -4.63 14.59 -6.58
N ASP A 55 -4.56 15.90 -6.77
CA ASP A 55 -5.69 16.80 -6.69
C ASP A 55 -5.60 17.85 -7.80
N LEU A 56 -6.74 18.36 -8.25
CA LEU A 56 -6.80 19.27 -9.38
C LEU A 56 -7.08 20.69 -8.90
N GLU A 57 -6.18 21.61 -9.22
CA GLU A 57 -6.42 23.04 -9.11
C GLU A 57 -7.09 23.54 -10.40
N ASN A 58 -8.41 23.64 -10.36
CA ASN A 58 -9.24 23.93 -11.53
C ASN A 58 -8.83 25.21 -12.27
N ASP A 59 -8.47 26.26 -11.52
CA ASP A 59 -8.15 27.58 -12.08
C ASP A 59 -6.87 27.60 -12.91
N LEU A 60 -5.96 26.64 -12.69
CA LEU A 60 -4.73 26.48 -13.47
C LEU A 60 -4.92 25.54 -14.67
N CYS A 61 -6.00 24.76 -14.70
CA CYS A 61 -6.18 23.73 -15.71
C CYS A 61 -6.52 24.33 -17.08
N ASN A 62 -5.72 24.03 -18.09
CA ASN A 62 -5.97 24.45 -19.47
C ASN A 62 -6.61 23.35 -20.34
N ALA A 63 -7.15 22.29 -19.72
CA ALA A 63 -7.82 21.18 -20.39
C ALA A 63 -6.99 20.44 -21.47
N CYS A 64 -5.65 20.48 -21.42
CA CYS A 64 -4.79 19.86 -22.45
C CYS A 64 -4.89 18.33 -22.56
N GLY A 65 -5.42 17.63 -21.54
CA GLY A 65 -5.66 16.19 -21.57
C GLY A 65 -4.44 15.29 -21.34
N LEU A 66 -3.24 15.84 -21.14
CA LEU A 66 -2.02 15.04 -20.92
C LEU A 66 -2.11 14.09 -19.72
N CYS A 67 -2.76 14.52 -18.63
CA CYS A 67 -3.00 13.68 -17.46
C CYS A 67 -3.88 12.46 -17.75
N ILE A 68 -4.81 12.58 -18.70
CA ILE A 68 -5.67 11.47 -19.15
C ILE A 68 -4.84 10.48 -19.95
N THR A 69 -4.06 10.98 -20.93
CA THR A 69 -3.20 10.14 -21.78
C THR A 69 -2.16 9.39 -20.98
N ALA A 70 -1.60 9.99 -19.93
CA ALA A 70 -0.59 9.35 -19.08
C ALA A 70 -1.17 8.33 -18.07
N CYS A 71 -2.49 8.25 -17.91
CA CYS A 71 -3.11 7.38 -16.91
C CYS A 71 -3.34 5.97 -17.46
N GLU A 72 -2.39 5.07 -17.23
CA GLU A 72 -2.49 3.65 -17.63
C GLU A 72 -3.69 2.92 -17.00
N GLU A 73 -4.08 3.32 -15.79
CA GLU A 73 -5.25 2.78 -15.09
C GLU A 73 -6.59 3.27 -15.66
N LYS A 74 -6.57 4.21 -16.63
CA LYS A 74 -7.76 4.84 -17.20
C LYS A 74 -8.70 5.41 -16.12
N ALA A 75 -8.09 5.98 -15.09
CA ALA A 75 -8.76 6.54 -13.92
C ALA A 75 -9.14 8.01 -14.09
N LEU A 76 -8.81 8.64 -15.21
CA LEU A 76 -9.14 10.04 -15.50
C LEU A 76 -9.96 10.14 -16.78
N THR A 77 -10.99 10.97 -16.76
CA THR A 77 -11.84 11.28 -17.92
C THR A 77 -12.13 12.78 -17.98
N MET A 78 -12.28 13.35 -19.17
CA MET A 78 -12.62 14.76 -19.32
C MET A 78 -14.14 14.97 -19.16
N VAL A 79 -14.55 15.82 -18.22
CA VAL A 79 -15.94 16.24 -18.03
C VAL A 79 -15.97 17.75 -17.90
N ASN A 80 -16.71 18.44 -18.78
CA ASN A 80 -16.80 19.91 -18.78
C ASN A 80 -15.42 20.61 -18.78
N TYR A 81 -14.50 20.13 -19.62
CA TYR A 81 -13.12 20.64 -19.73
C TYR A 81 -12.26 20.48 -18.46
N LEU A 82 -12.68 19.66 -17.49
CA LEU A 82 -11.87 19.32 -16.32
C LEU A 82 -11.64 17.80 -16.24
N PRO A 83 -10.41 17.35 -15.91
CA PRO A 83 -10.16 15.95 -15.66
C PRO A 83 -10.82 15.53 -14.34
N VAL A 84 -11.73 14.56 -14.42
CA VAL A 84 -12.42 13.95 -13.28
C VAL A 84 -11.83 12.58 -13.02
N ARG A 85 -11.51 12.32 -11.75
CA ARG A 85 -10.88 11.08 -11.30
C ARG A 85 -11.89 10.05 -10.80
N ASP A 86 -11.80 8.85 -11.36
CA ASP A 86 -12.44 7.64 -10.86
C ASP A 86 -11.57 7.01 -9.75
N LEU A 87 -12.01 7.18 -8.50
CA LEU A 87 -11.31 6.65 -7.32
C LEU A 87 -11.26 5.12 -7.26
N SER A 88 -12.15 4.44 -7.98
CA SER A 88 -12.18 2.97 -8.05
C SER A 88 -11.09 2.38 -8.95
N LYS A 89 -10.41 3.22 -9.75
CA LYS A 89 -9.33 2.81 -10.65
C LYS A 89 -7.98 3.43 -10.30
N CYS A 90 -7.96 4.61 -9.68
CA CYS A 90 -6.72 5.29 -9.38
C CYS A 90 -5.88 4.53 -8.34
N ILE A 91 -4.70 4.07 -8.74
CA ILE A 91 -3.72 3.41 -7.85
C ILE A 91 -2.75 4.37 -7.17
N TYR A 92 -2.95 5.69 -7.31
CA TYR A 92 -2.15 6.72 -6.65
C TYR A 92 -0.65 6.76 -7.09
N CYS A 93 -0.38 6.55 -8.38
CA CYS A 93 0.99 6.58 -8.94
C CYS A 93 1.57 7.99 -9.15
N GLY A 94 0.69 9.00 -9.25
CA GLY A 94 1.09 10.39 -9.46
C GLY A 94 1.61 10.71 -10.85
N ASP A 95 1.47 9.84 -11.85
CA ASP A 95 1.96 10.16 -13.20
C ASP A 95 1.22 11.35 -13.82
N CYS A 96 -0.07 11.51 -13.52
CA CYS A 96 -0.85 12.68 -13.90
C CYS A 96 -0.32 14.00 -13.31
N ILE A 97 0.31 13.97 -12.13
CA ILE A 97 0.98 15.13 -11.52
C ILE A 97 2.20 15.50 -12.35
N LYS A 98 3.06 14.52 -12.65
CA LYS A 98 4.35 14.73 -13.34
C LYS A 98 4.19 15.26 -14.77
N VAL A 99 3.13 14.87 -15.47
CA VAL A 99 2.92 15.27 -16.87
C VAL A 99 2.16 16.58 -17.03
N CYS A 100 1.69 17.19 -15.94
CA CYS A 100 0.91 18.42 -16.03
C CYS A 100 1.85 19.61 -16.35
N PRO A 101 1.73 20.25 -17.52
CA PRO A 101 2.67 21.30 -17.92
C PRO A 101 2.39 22.66 -17.26
N VAL A 102 1.26 22.78 -16.57
CA VAL A 102 0.78 24.02 -15.93
C VAL A 102 0.62 23.85 -14.42
N ASP A 103 1.18 22.76 -13.85
CA ASP A 103 1.15 22.46 -12.42
C ASP A 103 -0.26 22.47 -11.77
N ALA A 104 -1.30 22.21 -12.58
CA ALA A 104 -2.68 22.11 -12.11
C ALA A 104 -2.97 20.80 -11.37
N MET A 105 -2.27 19.70 -11.71
CA MET A 105 -2.35 18.45 -10.96
C MET A 105 -1.33 18.49 -9.82
N LYS A 106 -1.79 18.53 -8.58
CA LYS A 106 -0.95 18.70 -7.38
C LYS A 106 -0.95 17.48 -6.48
N GLU A 107 0.07 17.37 -5.63
CA GLU A 107 0.10 16.45 -4.51
C GLU A 107 -0.78 17.01 -3.39
N LYS A 108 -1.86 16.30 -3.06
CA LYS A 108 -2.70 16.63 -1.89
C LYS A 108 -2.15 16.01 -0.60
N ARG A 109 -1.71 14.76 -0.69
CA ARG A 109 -1.01 14.03 0.36
C ARG A 109 -0.27 12.83 -0.22
N LYS A 110 0.72 12.33 0.51
CA LYS A 110 1.42 11.08 0.22
C LYS A 110 1.56 10.23 1.48
N GLY A 111 1.88 8.97 1.29
CA GLY A 111 2.14 8.05 2.40
C GLY A 111 2.36 6.63 1.90
N TRP A 112 2.35 5.68 2.83
CA TRP A 112 2.47 4.26 2.54
C TRP A 112 1.09 3.61 2.36
N LEU A 113 0.93 2.87 1.28
CA LEU A 113 0.01 1.75 1.18
C LEU A 113 0.64 0.56 1.91
N VAL A 114 -0.03 0.10 2.96
CA VAL A 114 0.43 -1.00 3.80
C VAL A 114 -0.19 -2.30 3.31
N ARG A 115 0.65 -3.32 3.21
CA ARG A 115 0.34 -4.65 2.72
C ARG A 115 0.73 -5.70 3.76
N ALA A 116 -0.13 -6.68 4.03
CA ALA A 116 0.17 -7.73 5.00
C ALA A 116 -0.19 -9.13 4.48
N GLY A 117 0.64 -10.12 4.83
CA GLY A 117 0.37 -11.53 4.56
C GLY A 117 1.01 -12.12 3.30
N GLY A 118 1.91 -11.40 2.63
CA GLY A 118 2.58 -11.90 1.42
C GLY A 118 3.67 -12.95 1.72
N LYS A 119 3.91 -13.83 0.75
CA LYS A 119 5.13 -14.66 0.66
C LYS A 119 5.37 -15.12 -0.76
N HIS A 120 6.64 -15.19 -1.17
CA HIS A 120 7.06 -15.94 -2.35
C HIS A 120 7.13 -17.45 -2.00
N GLY A 121 8.30 -18.02 -1.75
CA GLY A 121 8.44 -19.39 -1.19
C GLY A 121 7.72 -20.49 -2.00
N ARG A 122 7.54 -21.68 -1.40
CA ARG A 122 7.01 -22.87 -2.11
C ARG A 122 5.54 -22.73 -2.56
N HIS A 123 4.75 -21.97 -1.80
CA HIS A 123 3.33 -21.72 -2.08
C HIS A 123 3.10 -20.20 -1.98
N PRO A 124 3.22 -19.45 -3.07
CA PRO A 124 3.09 -18.00 -3.00
C PRO A 124 1.74 -17.54 -2.47
N LEU A 125 1.76 -16.45 -1.70
CA LEU A 125 0.59 -15.68 -1.30
C LEU A 125 0.88 -14.23 -1.61
N PHE A 126 -0.05 -13.55 -2.27
CA PHE A 126 -0.01 -12.10 -2.34
C PHE A 126 -0.63 -11.52 -1.08
N SER A 127 -0.05 -10.43 -0.59
CA SER A 127 -0.54 -9.70 0.58
C SER A 127 -1.90 -9.04 0.34
N TYR A 128 -2.63 -8.81 1.41
CA TYR A 128 -3.78 -7.91 1.44
C TYR A 128 -3.32 -6.46 1.64
N GLU A 129 -3.93 -5.52 0.92
CA GLU A 129 -3.88 -4.10 1.26
C GLU A 129 -4.72 -3.86 2.53
N VAL A 130 -4.12 -3.24 3.55
CA VAL A 130 -4.75 -3.12 4.87
C VAL A 130 -4.95 -1.67 5.33
N ALA A 131 -4.11 -0.74 4.87
CA ALA A 131 -4.24 0.69 5.14
C ALA A 131 -3.59 1.51 4.03
N GLN A 132 -4.05 2.75 3.81
CA GLN A 132 -3.47 3.66 2.82
C GLN A 132 -3.11 5.03 3.42
N PHE A 133 -2.22 5.75 2.74
CA PHE A 133 -1.72 7.08 3.13
C PHE A 133 -1.12 7.13 4.55
N VAL A 134 -0.54 6.02 4.99
CA VAL A 134 0.10 5.89 6.30
C VAL A 134 1.36 6.74 6.33
N GLN A 135 1.52 7.60 7.34
CA GLN A 135 2.71 8.42 7.53
C GLN A 135 3.84 7.63 8.20
N ASP A 136 5.07 8.14 8.11
CA ASP A 136 6.28 7.49 8.60
C ASP A 136 6.20 7.14 10.10
N GLU A 137 5.54 7.97 10.90
CA GLU A 137 5.41 7.78 12.36
C GLU A 137 4.63 6.51 12.71
N ASN A 138 3.78 6.03 11.79
CA ASN A 138 2.95 4.85 11.98
C ASN A 138 3.60 3.55 11.47
N VAL A 139 4.76 3.62 10.80
CA VAL A 139 5.46 2.43 10.29
C VAL A 139 5.87 1.49 11.42
N TYR A 140 6.55 1.98 12.46
CA TYR A 140 6.98 1.14 13.58
C TYR A 140 5.81 0.56 14.40
N PRO A 141 4.78 1.36 14.78
CA PRO A 141 3.60 0.81 15.45
C PRO A 141 2.93 -0.33 14.69
N ILE A 142 2.84 -0.23 13.36
CA ILE A 142 2.31 -1.32 12.53
C ILE A 142 3.22 -2.55 12.64
N ILE A 143 4.53 -2.39 12.46
CA ILE A 143 5.50 -3.51 12.53
C ILE A 143 5.40 -4.23 13.88
N GLU A 144 5.45 -3.48 14.98
CA GLU A 144 5.43 -4.02 16.34
C GLU A 144 4.11 -4.75 16.64
N LYS A 145 2.96 -4.13 16.31
CA LYS A 145 1.65 -4.79 16.46
C LYS A 145 1.51 -6.01 15.56
N SER A 146 2.03 -5.98 14.33
CA SER A 146 2.00 -7.12 13.42
C SER A 146 2.81 -8.30 13.94
N MET A 147 4.01 -8.04 14.48
CA MET A 147 4.84 -9.09 15.10
C MET A 147 4.17 -9.66 16.35
N THR A 148 3.60 -8.81 17.20
CA THR A 148 2.86 -9.22 18.41
C THR A 148 1.65 -10.07 18.05
N TRP A 149 0.87 -9.62 17.07
CA TRP A 149 -0.28 -10.36 16.56
C TRP A 149 0.14 -11.71 15.99
N TYR A 150 1.24 -11.75 15.24
CA TYR A 150 1.75 -12.98 14.65
C TYR A 150 2.23 -13.97 15.72
N GLN A 151 2.93 -13.51 16.77
CA GLN A 151 3.33 -14.34 17.91
C GLN A 151 2.13 -14.95 18.65
N ALA A 152 1.02 -14.22 18.74
CA ALA A 152 -0.18 -14.67 19.45
C ALA A 152 -1.07 -15.59 18.60
N ASN A 153 -1.09 -15.40 17.28
CA ASN A 153 -2.05 -16.04 16.38
C ASN A 153 -1.43 -17.08 15.45
N GLY A 154 -0.10 -17.11 15.34
CA GLY A 154 0.61 -18.09 14.53
C GLY A 154 0.58 -19.50 15.14
N ASN A 155 0.74 -20.50 14.29
CA ASN A 155 0.82 -21.90 14.70
C ASN A 155 2.05 -22.60 14.09
N GLY A 156 2.89 -23.19 14.94
CA GLY A 156 4.09 -23.91 14.54
C GLY A 156 5.01 -23.08 13.64
N ARG A 157 5.22 -23.56 12.40
CA ARG A 157 6.11 -22.96 11.40
C ARG A 157 5.36 -22.26 10.25
N GLU A 158 4.09 -21.90 10.44
CA GLU A 158 3.36 -21.14 9.43
C GLU A 158 3.90 -19.71 9.29
N ARG A 159 3.54 -19.01 8.20
CA ARG A 159 3.86 -17.60 7.95
C ARG A 159 2.66 -16.72 8.28
N ILE A 160 2.86 -15.43 8.54
CA ILE A 160 1.75 -14.53 8.92
C ILE A 160 0.59 -14.54 7.92
N GLY A 161 0.86 -14.64 6.62
CA GLY A 161 -0.19 -14.76 5.59
C GLY A 161 -1.05 -16.02 5.74
N ALA A 162 -0.45 -17.14 6.13
CA ALA A 162 -1.20 -18.37 6.42
C ALA A 162 -1.99 -18.25 7.73
N ALA A 163 -1.42 -17.60 8.75
CA ALA A 163 -2.12 -17.30 9.99
C ALA A 163 -3.35 -16.43 9.71
N MET A 164 -3.21 -15.34 8.94
CA MET A 164 -4.32 -14.48 8.50
C MET A 164 -5.38 -15.23 7.71
N GLY A 165 -4.98 -16.13 6.80
CA GLY A 165 -5.91 -16.99 6.06
C GLY A 165 -6.71 -17.95 6.97
N ARG A 166 -6.08 -18.45 8.04
CA ARG A 166 -6.70 -19.40 8.99
C ARG A 166 -7.59 -18.72 10.03
N VAL A 167 -7.15 -17.60 10.61
CA VAL A 167 -7.88 -16.90 11.68
C VAL A 167 -8.78 -15.77 11.17
N GLY A 168 -8.61 -15.38 9.91
CA GLY A 168 -9.37 -14.34 9.23
C GLY A 168 -8.63 -13.00 9.16
N LEU A 169 -8.69 -12.35 7.99
CA LEU A 169 -8.13 -11.02 7.75
C LEU A 169 -8.73 -9.96 8.68
N ASN A 170 -10.05 -10.02 8.94
CA ASN A 170 -10.73 -9.05 9.80
C ASN A 170 -10.13 -9.00 11.20
N LYS A 171 -9.73 -10.15 11.77
CA LYS A 171 -9.05 -10.18 13.07
C LYS A 171 -7.75 -9.39 13.06
N TYR A 172 -6.96 -9.49 11.98
CA TYR A 172 -5.75 -8.69 11.83
C TYR A 172 -6.08 -7.20 11.70
N LEU A 173 -7.09 -6.82 10.91
CA LEU A 173 -7.51 -5.42 10.79
C LEU A 173 -7.95 -4.84 12.14
N ASP A 174 -8.76 -5.58 12.90
CA ASP A 174 -9.35 -5.14 14.16
C ASP A 174 -8.31 -5.03 15.29
N GLU A 175 -7.32 -5.92 15.33
CA GLU A 175 -6.30 -5.96 16.41
C GLU A 175 -5.03 -5.15 16.09
N VAL A 176 -4.68 -4.99 14.81
CA VAL A 176 -3.44 -4.33 14.37
C VAL A 176 -3.70 -2.94 13.81
N ILE A 177 -4.62 -2.81 12.85
CA ILE A 177 -4.72 -1.61 12.00
C ILE A 177 -5.70 -0.58 12.57
N LYS A 178 -6.95 -0.98 12.87
CA LYS A 178 -7.98 -0.08 13.40
C LYS A 178 -7.56 0.64 14.70
N PRO A 179 -6.87 0.00 15.66
CA PRO A 179 -6.44 0.67 16.88
C PRO A 179 -5.41 1.78 16.67
N LEU A 180 -4.82 1.88 15.47
CA LEU A 180 -3.87 2.94 15.11
C LEU A 180 -4.54 4.16 14.48
N GLY A 181 -5.87 4.16 14.30
CA GLY A 181 -6.60 5.29 13.71
C GLY A 181 -6.25 5.57 12.25
N LEU A 182 -5.80 4.55 11.51
CA LEU A 182 -5.37 4.65 10.12
C LEU A 182 -6.57 4.61 9.15
N GLU A 183 -6.34 5.06 7.91
CA GLU A 183 -7.29 4.89 6.81
C GLU A 183 -7.27 3.42 6.34
N VAL A 184 -8.12 2.61 6.99
CA VAL A 184 -8.20 1.17 6.79
C VAL A 184 -8.83 0.84 5.44
N ILE A 185 -8.30 -0.18 4.77
CA ILE A 185 -8.94 -0.80 3.60
C ILE A 185 -9.63 -2.06 4.09
N GLU A 186 -10.97 -2.07 4.17
CA GLU A 186 -11.73 -3.15 4.82
C GLU A 186 -12.29 -4.13 3.80
N THR A 187 -12.89 -3.62 2.73
CA THR A 187 -13.69 -4.42 1.81
C THR A 187 -12.89 -4.98 0.64
N ALA A 188 -13.37 -6.06 0.04
CA ALA A 188 -12.80 -6.58 -1.20
C ALA A 188 -12.92 -5.57 -2.36
N GLU A 189 -13.96 -4.72 -2.34
CA GLU A 189 -14.20 -3.69 -3.36
C GLU A 189 -13.08 -2.64 -3.38
N GLU A 190 -12.72 -2.10 -2.21
CA GLU A 190 -11.67 -1.10 -2.07
C GLU A 190 -10.29 -1.63 -2.53
N ARG A 191 -10.06 -2.94 -2.37
CA ARG A 191 -8.83 -3.61 -2.82
C ARG A 191 -8.81 -3.87 -4.33
N LYS A 192 -9.95 -3.81 -5.04
CA LYS A 192 -10.02 -4.17 -6.46
C LYS A 192 -9.06 -3.35 -7.32
N LYS A 193 -8.91 -2.06 -7.03
CA LYS A 193 -8.01 -1.17 -7.77
C LYS A 193 -6.55 -1.57 -7.69
N PHE A 194 -6.15 -2.30 -6.65
CA PHE A 194 -4.79 -2.77 -6.48
C PHE A 194 -4.59 -4.21 -6.99
N LYS A 195 -5.57 -4.85 -7.62
CA LYS A 195 -5.53 -6.29 -7.95
C LYS A 195 -4.32 -6.67 -8.78
N ALA A 196 -3.62 -7.73 -8.35
CA ALA A 196 -2.79 -8.55 -9.20
C ALA A 196 -3.61 -9.76 -9.69
N GLY A 197 -3.34 -10.26 -10.90
CA GLY A 197 -3.90 -11.52 -11.37
C GLY A 197 -3.57 -12.64 -10.39
N GLY A 198 -4.60 -13.32 -9.85
CA GLY A 198 -4.45 -14.36 -8.81
C GLY A 198 -4.89 -13.95 -7.40
N ASN A 199 -5.16 -12.65 -7.14
CA ASN A 199 -5.81 -12.22 -5.90
C ASN A 199 -7.31 -12.51 -5.97
N LEU A 200 -7.68 -13.73 -5.61
CA LEU A 200 -9.05 -14.12 -5.37
C LEU A 200 -9.48 -13.58 -4.00
N TYR A 201 -9.84 -12.30 -3.94
CA TYR A 201 -10.66 -11.78 -2.84
C TYR A 201 -12.08 -12.37 -3.04
N LEU A 202 -12.22 -13.67 -2.76
CA LEU A 202 -13.50 -14.41 -2.78
C LEU A 202 -14.29 -14.09 -1.51
#